data_AF-A0A520HN54-F1
#
_entry.id   AF-A0A520HN54-F1
#
_cell.length_a   1.000
_cell.length_b   1.000
_cell.length_c   1.000
_cell.angle_alpha   90.00
_cell.angle_beta   90.00
_cell.angle_gamma   90.00
#
_symmetry.space_group_name_H-M   'P 1'
#
loop_
_entity.id
_entity.type
_entity.pdbx_description
1 polymer ?
#
loop_
_entity_poly.entity_id
_entity_poly.type
_entity_poly.pdbx_seq_one_letter_code
_entity_poly.pdbx_strand_id
1 'polypeptide(L)'
;MVKKYATTFLKYSSTAVTLLSLLQGSIANAQQVAPDSGAVKAINESSFAKHITVLASDDFKGRKPFTIGEQKSINYLKTEFSK
;
A
#
# COMPACT_ATOMS: atom_id res chain seq x y z
N MET A 1 37.67 -5.37 -56.26
CA MET A 1 36.23 -5.05 -56.09
C MET A 1 35.61 -5.53 -54.77
N VAL A 2 36.32 -6.23 -53.88
CA VAL A 2 35.70 -6.87 -52.68
C VAL A 2 35.61 -5.97 -51.44
N LYS A 3 36.51 -4.98 -51.29
CA LYS A 3 36.57 -4.14 -50.07
C LYS A 3 35.41 -3.13 -49.91
N LYS A 4 34.66 -2.82 -50.97
CA LYS A 4 33.59 -1.80 -50.96
C LYS A 4 32.30 -2.30 -50.28
N TYR A 5 32.09 -3.62 -50.23
CA TYR A 5 30.91 -4.24 -49.63
C TYR A 5 31.05 -4.37 -48.12
N ALA A 6 32.23 -4.75 -47.62
CA ALA A 6 32.48 -4.94 -46.19
C ALA A 6 32.19 -3.68 -45.34
N THR A 7 32.62 -2.50 -45.82
CA THR A 7 32.41 -1.23 -45.10
C THR A 7 30.96 -0.74 -45.17
N THR A 8 30.23 -1.13 -46.21
CA THR A 8 28.82 -0.82 -46.40
C THR A 8 27.97 -1.64 -45.43
N PHE A 9 28.25 -2.94 -45.27
CA PHE A 9 27.60 -3.81 -44.29
C PHE A 9 27.84 -3.38 -42.83
N LEU A 10 29.04 -2.86 -42.52
CA LEU A 10 29.36 -2.42 -41.16
C LEU A 10 28.56 -1.19 -40.71
N LYS A 11 28.19 -0.29 -41.64
CA LYS A 11 27.40 0.93 -41.35
C LYS A 11 25.92 0.64 -41.12
N TYR A 12 25.35 -0.34 -41.82
CA TYR A 12 23.94 -0.74 -41.66
C TYR A 12 23.63 -1.33 -40.28
N SER A 13 24.62 -1.98 -39.65
CA SER A 13 24.52 -2.48 -38.27
C SER A 13 24.36 -1.35 -37.25
N SER A 14 25.20 -0.29 -37.34
CA SER A 14 25.13 0.83 -36.41
C SER A 14 23.83 1.63 -36.51
N THR A 15 23.27 1.79 -37.71
CA THR A 15 21.97 2.48 -37.90
C THR A 15 20.79 1.68 -37.34
N ALA A 16 20.87 0.35 -37.32
CA ALA A 16 19.83 -0.49 -36.71
C ALA A 16 19.83 -0.39 -35.18
N VAL A 17 21.02 -0.22 -34.57
CA VAL A 17 21.16 -0.04 -33.11
C VAL A 17 20.60 1.32 -32.66
N THR A 18 20.79 2.38 -33.45
CA THR A 18 20.26 3.72 -33.12
C THR A 18 18.74 3.82 -33.27
N LEU A 19 18.11 2.99 -34.11
CA LEU A 19 16.65 3.00 -34.27
C LEU A 19 15.91 2.32 -33.09
N LEU A 20 16.60 1.43 -32.36
CA LEU A 20 16.04 0.69 -31.23
C LEU A 20 16.00 1.50 -29.92
N SER A 21 16.84 2.54 -29.79
CA SER A 21 16.92 3.35 -28.56
C SER A 21 15.86 4.45 -28.45
N LEU A 22 15.12 4.76 -29.53
CA LEU A 22 14.12 5.85 -29.56
C LEU A 22 12.72 5.44 -29.07
N LEU A 23 12.50 4.17 -28.69
CA LEU A 23 11.19 3.65 -28.27
C LEU A 23 11.01 3.54 -26.74
N GLN A 24 11.86 4.19 -25.95
CA GLN A 24 11.78 4.17 -24.47
C GLN A 24 11.06 5.43 -23.91
N GLY A 25 10.56 6.30 -24.77
CA GLY A 25 9.85 7.52 -24.38
C GLY A 25 8.42 7.24 -23.92
N SER A 26 8.19 7.39 -22.62
CA SER A 26 6.89 7.67 -21.97
C SER A 26 5.99 6.48 -21.63
N ILE A 27 6.44 5.58 -20.75
CA ILE A 27 5.47 4.89 -19.89
C ILE A 27 5.06 5.90 -18.83
N ALA A 28 3.82 6.38 -18.95
CA ALA A 28 3.20 7.30 -18.01
C ALA A 28 3.40 6.78 -16.58
N ASN A 29 4.02 7.62 -15.75
CA ASN A 29 4.22 7.37 -14.33
C ASN A 29 2.87 7.47 -13.62
N ALA A 30 2.01 6.46 -13.79
CA ALA A 30 0.84 6.28 -12.96
C ALA A 30 1.37 5.95 -11.57
N GLN A 31 1.40 6.97 -10.70
CA GLN A 31 1.69 6.78 -9.28
C GLN A 31 0.61 5.85 -8.73
N GLN A 32 0.95 4.56 -8.67
CA GLN A 32 0.16 3.55 -8.01
C GLN A 32 0.12 3.97 -6.54
N VAL A 33 -1.01 4.55 -6.10
CA VAL A 33 -1.28 4.82 -4.69
C VAL A 33 -1.50 3.45 -4.04
N ALA A 34 -0.39 2.74 -3.83
CA ALA A 34 -0.38 1.53 -3.05
C ALA A 34 -0.89 1.93 -1.66
N PRO A 35 -1.84 1.18 -1.09
CA PRO A 35 -2.35 1.49 0.24
C PRO A 35 -1.17 1.51 1.21
N ASP A 36 -1.15 2.51 2.09
CA ASP A 36 -0.10 2.64 3.11
C ASP A 36 0.04 1.30 3.83
N SER A 37 1.20 0.67 3.64
CA SER A 37 1.49 -0.67 4.18
C SER A 37 1.40 -0.69 5.71
N GLY A 38 1.52 0.47 6.37
CA GLY A 38 1.25 0.62 7.80
C GLY A 38 -0.24 0.52 8.13
N ALA A 39 -1.10 1.26 7.41
CA ALA A 39 -2.54 1.24 7.62
C ALA A 39 -3.17 -0.15 7.35
N VAL A 40 -2.71 -0.84 6.31
CA VAL A 40 -3.15 -2.21 5.98
C VAL A 40 -2.79 -3.20 7.09
N LYS A 41 -1.66 -3.00 7.78
CA LYS A 41 -1.26 -3.84 8.91
C LYS A 41 -2.00 -3.49 10.21
N ALA A 42 -2.33 -2.22 10.41
CA ALA A 42 -3.02 -1.74 11.61
C ALA A 42 -4.49 -2.17 11.64
N ILE A 43 -5.17 -2.23 10.49
CA ILE A 43 -6.54 -2.72 10.38
C ILE A 43 -6.51 -4.25 10.34
N ASN A 44 -6.82 -4.88 11.47
CA ASN A 44 -6.78 -6.33 11.63
C ASN A 44 -8.13 -6.86 12.14
N GLU A 45 -8.66 -7.92 11.51
CA GLU A 45 -9.96 -8.51 11.86
C GLU A 45 -9.97 -9.08 13.29
N SER A 46 -8.88 -9.74 13.71
CA SER A 46 -8.76 -10.34 15.04
C SER A 46 -8.73 -9.29 16.15
N SER A 47 -7.97 -8.21 15.98
CA SER A 47 -7.97 -7.12 16.96
C SER A 47 -9.33 -6.46 17.04
N PHE A 48 -9.99 -6.21 15.90
CA PHE A 48 -11.34 -5.68 15.85
C PHE A 48 -12.34 -6.58 16.60
N ALA A 49 -12.39 -7.87 16.27
CA ALA A 49 -13.28 -8.84 16.91
C ALA A 49 -13.04 -8.93 18.42
N LYS A 50 -11.78 -8.88 18.87
CA LYS A 50 -11.42 -8.87 20.29
C LYS A 50 -12.01 -7.66 21.02
N HIS A 51 -11.84 -6.46 20.48
CA HIS A 51 -12.36 -5.23 21.12
C HIS A 51 -13.89 -5.21 21.16
N ILE A 52 -14.56 -5.65 20.09
CA ILE A 52 -16.03 -5.76 20.04
C ILE A 52 -16.54 -6.75 21.08
N THR A 53 -15.90 -7.92 21.21
CA THR A 53 -16.27 -8.94 22.20
C THR A 53 -16.21 -8.40 23.62
N VAL A 54 -15.14 -7.66 23.97
CA VAL A 54 -14.99 -7.06 25.30
C VAL A 54 -16.04 -5.99 25.55
N LEU A 55 -16.26 -5.08 24.60
CA LEU A 55 -17.21 -3.98 24.74
C LEU A 55 -18.68 -4.44 24.75
N ALA A 56 -18.97 -5.61 24.17
CA ALA A 56 -20.30 -6.22 24.17
C ALA A 56 -20.54 -7.14 25.38
N SER A 57 -19.54 -7.37 26.23
CA SER A 57 -19.69 -8.17 27.45
C SER A 57 -20.66 -7.53 28.43
N ASP A 58 -21.42 -8.37 29.15
CA ASP A 58 -22.31 -7.95 30.24
C ASP A 58 -21.57 -7.17 31.35
N ASP A 59 -20.25 -7.36 31.48
CA ASP A 59 -19.39 -6.62 32.41
C ASP A 59 -19.45 -5.11 32.19
N PHE A 60 -19.63 -4.67 30.95
CA PHE A 60 -19.70 -3.27 30.57
C PHE A 60 -21.07 -2.65 30.83
N LYS A 61 -22.09 -3.45 31.18
CA LYS A 61 -23.45 -2.97 31.52
C LYS A 61 -24.02 -2.05 30.43
N GLY A 62 -25.01 -1.22 30.79
CA GLY A 62 -25.60 -0.23 29.88
C GLY A 62 -24.68 0.98 29.65
N ARG A 63 -24.59 1.45 28.40
CA ARG A 63 -23.76 2.59 27.94
C ARG A 63 -24.53 3.92 27.88
N LYS A 64 -25.58 4.06 28.69
CA LYS A 64 -26.34 5.32 28.76
C LYS A 64 -25.47 6.42 29.39
N PRO A 65 -25.63 7.70 29.01
CA PRO A 65 -24.92 8.79 29.68
C PRO A 65 -25.09 8.76 31.20
N PHE A 66 -24.03 9.12 31.91
CA PHE A 66 -23.90 9.18 33.37
C PHE A 66 -24.07 7.81 34.05
N THR A 67 -23.53 6.75 33.46
CA THR A 67 -23.59 5.39 34.05
C THR A 67 -22.21 4.80 34.29
N ILE A 68 -22.19 3.72 35.08
CA ILE A 68 -20.96 2.92 35.30
C ILE A 68 -20.48 2.31 33.98
N GLY A 69 -21.40 1.90 33.10
CA GLY A 69 -21.03 1.28 31.83
C GLY A 69 -20.37 2.25 30.84
N GLU A 70 -20.80 3.51 30.85
CA GLU A 70 -20.09 4.59 30.15
C GLU A 70 -18.66 4.74 30.68
N GLN A 71 -18.48 4.89 31.99
CA GLN A 71 -17.14 5.04 32.59
C GLN A 71 -16.22 3.86 32.25
N LYS A 72 -16.73 2.63 32.30
CA LYS A 72 -15.97 1.43 31.91
C LYS A 72 -15.58 1.45 30.44
N SER A 73 -16.51 1.82 29.55
CA SER A 73 -16.27 1.93 28.11
C SER A 73 -15.19 2.97 27.80
N ILE A 74 -15.28 4.16 28.42
CA ILE A 74 -14.30 5.23 28.24
C ILE A 74 -12.92 4.80 28.74
N ASN A 75 -12.84 4.20 29.93
CA ASN A 75 -11.57 3.76 30.50
C ASN A 75 -10.91 2.67 29.63
N TYR A 76 -11.69 1.71 29.12
CA TYR A 76 -11.18 0.68 28.22
C TYR A 76 -10.60 1.27 26.94
N LEU A 77 -11.34 2.16 26.27
CA LEU A 77 -10.88 2.81 25.04
C LEU A 77 -9.62 3.64 25.30
N LYS A 78 -9.59 4.38 26.41
CA LYS A 78 -8.40 5.13 26.82
C LYS A 78 -7.21 4.20 26.99
N THR A 79 -7.37 3.09 27.73
CA THR A 79 -6.27 2.15 27.98
C THR A 79 -5.79 1.46 26.71
N GLU A 80 -6.68 1.06 25.79
CA GLU A 80 -6.29 0.32 24.59
C GLU A 80 -5.67 1.21 23.50
N PHE A 81 -6.08 2.47 23.40
CA PHE A 81 -5.66 3.37 22.31
C PHE A 81 -4.71 4.51 22.74
N SER A 82 -4.27 4.51 24.01
CA SER A 82 -3.18 5.41 24.47
C SER A 82 -1.83 4.70 24.62
N LYS A 83 -1.75 3.42 24.26
CA LYS A 83 -0.49 2.66 24.16
C LYS A 83 0.25 3.05 22.89
#